data_AF-A0A7V3X3V3-F1
#
_entry.id   AF-A0A7V3X3V3-F1
#
_cell.length_a   1.000
_cell.length_b   1.000
_cell.length_c   1.000
_cell.angle_alpha   90.00
_cell.angle_beta   90.00
_cell.angle_gamma   90.00
#
_symmetry.space_group_name_H-M   'P 1'
#
loop_
_entity.id
_entity.type
_entity.pdbx_description
1 polymer ?
#
loop_
_entity_poly.entity_id
_entity_poly.type
_entity_poly.pdbx_seq_one_letter_code
_entity_poly.pdbx_strand_id
1 'polypeptide(L)' 'MTRILNSERREAASGKGTSLVVFLHGYGANAQDLLGLADPLAPHMPDTVFVAPDAPE' A
#
# COMPACT_ATOMS: atom_id res chain seq x y z
N MET A 1 3.55 -13.09 19.22
CA MET A 1 4.42 -11.90 19.06
C MET A 1 4.26 -11.43 17.63
N THR A 2 3.78 -10.20 17.42
CA THR A 2 3.59 -9.66 16.06
C THR A 2 4.86 -8.92 15.65
N ARG A 3 5.45 -9.28 14.51
CA ARG A 3 6.67 -8.64 13.96
C ARG A 3 6.29 -7.38 13.19
N ILE A 4 7.09 -6.32 13.30
CA ILE A 4 6.94 -5.13 12.47
C ILE A 4 7.48 -5.47 11.07
N LEU A 5 6.72 -5.13 10.02
CA LEU A 5 7.11 -5.34 8.63
C LEU A 5 7.57 -4.01 8.01
N ASN A 6 8.58 -4.07 7.13
CA ASN A 6 8.93 -2.95 6.28
C ASN A 6 7.79 -2.70 5.29
N SER A 7 7.37 -1.44 5.14
CA SER A 7 6.20 -1.11 4.33
C SER A 7 6.43 0.14 3.51
N GLU A 8 5.94 0.09 2.28
CA GLU A 8 5.84 1.22 1.38
C GLU A 8 4.46 1.87 1.49
N ARG A 9 4.39 3.17 1.24
CA ARG A 9 3.17 3.96 1.42
C ARG A 9 3.00 5.01 0.34
N ARG A 10 1.76 5.18 -0.12
CA ARG A 10 1.30 6.32 -0.91
C ARG A 10 0.22 7.07 -0.12
N GLU A 11 0.43 8.37 0.06
CA GLU A 11 -0.56 9.24 0.70
C GLU A 11 -1.85 9.35 -0.11
N ALA A 12 -2.94 9.70 0.57
CA ALA A 12 -4.20 10.02 -0.10
C ALA A 12 -4.04 11.23 -1.01
N ALA A 13 -4.55 11.14 -2.23
CA ALA A 13 -4.44 12.20 -3.23
C ALA A 13 -5.13 13.51 -2.80
N SER A 14 -6.19 13.43 -1.99
CA SER A 14 -6.88 14.59 -1.44
C SER A 14 -6.15 15.28 -0.28
N GLY A 15 -5.08 14.66 0.24
CA GLY A 15 -4.42 15.08 1.49
C GLY A 15 -5.20 14.69 2.76
N LYS A 16 -6.36 14.04 2.65
CA LYS A 16 -7.16 13.57 3.80
C LYS A 16 -7.49 12.08 3.67
N GLY A 17 -6.76 11.24 4.41
CA GLY A 17 -7.01 9.80 4.45
C GLY A 17 -8.26 9.44 5.25
N THR A 18 -9.31 8.96 4.58
CA THR A 18 -10.54 8.43 5.20
C THR A 18 -10.70 6.92 5.02
N SER A 19 -9.93 6.33 4.10
CA SER A 19 -9.86 4.89 3.86
C SER A 19 -8.42 4.43 3.68
N LEU A 20 -8.20 3.13 3.88
CA LEU A 20 -6.89 2.48 3.75
C LEU A 20 -7.04 1.21 2.90
N VAL A 21 -6.14 1.05 1.94
CA VAL A 21 -5.96 -0.20 1.18
C VAL A 21 -4.58 -0.74 1.49
N VAL A 22 -4.52 -2.02 1.87
CA VAL A 22 -3.26 -2.74 2.11
C VAL A 22 -3.10 -3.80 1.02
N PHE A 23 -2.06 -3.65 0.20
CA PHE A 23 -1.70 -4.62 -0.83
C PHE A 23 -0.80 -5.71 -0.24
N LEU A 24 -1.17 -6.98 -0.41
CA LEU A 24 -0.36 -8.12 0.01
C LEU A 24 0.15 -8.85 -1.23
N HIS A 25 1.47 -8.88 -1.40
CA HIS A 25 2.10 -9.43 -2.59
C HIS A 25 2.10 -10.97 -2.58
N GLY A 26 2.26 -11.55 -3.77
CA GLY A 26 2.44 -12.99 -3.94
C GLY A 26 3.88 -13.44 -3.68
N TYR A 27 4.11 -14.76 -3.65
CA TYR A 27 5.44 -15.34 -3.51
C TYR A 27 6.40 -14.87 -4.63
N GLY A 28 7.61 -14.45 -4.25
CA GLY A 28 8.63 -13.98 -5.19
C GLY A 28 8.53 -12.49 -5.59
N ALA A 29 7.52 -11.77 -5.10
CA ALA A 29 7.37 -10.33 -5.25
C ALA A 29 7.73 -9.58 -3.95
N ASN A 30 7.67 -8.25 -3.98
CA ASN A 30 7.90 -7.36 -2.84
C ASN A 30 6.83 -6.25 -2.74
N ALA A 31 6.97 -5.37 -1.76
CA ALA A 31 6.09 -4.23 -1.52
C ALA A 31 5.99 -3.26 -2.72
N GLN A 32 7.11 -2.93 -3.35
CA GLN A 32 7.17 -1.96 -4.46
C GLN A 32 6.37 -2.44 -5.68
N ASP A 33 6.40 -3.75 -5.97
CA ASP A 33 5.69 -4.34 -7.10
C ASP A 33 4.18 -4.04 -7.05
N LEU A 34 3.57 -4.09 -5.86
CA LEU A 34 2.14 -3.82 -5.70
C LEU A 34 1.82 -2.36 -5.38
N LEU A 35 2.72 -1.60 -4.77
CA LEU A 35 2.47 -0.18 -4.52
C LEU A 35 2.29 0.60 -5.83
N GLY A 36 2.87 0.13 -6.93
CA GLY A 36 2.63 0.69 -8.27
C GLY A 36 1.16 0.72 -8.69
N LEU A 37 0.30 -0.15 -8.14
CA LEU A 37 -1.14 -0.14 -8.40
C LEU A 37 -1.85 1.07 -7.77
N ALA A 38 -1.22 1.77 -6.82
CA ALA A 38 -1.78 2.98 -6.24
C ALA A 38 -1.94 4.11 -7.28
N ASP A 39 -1.06 4.21 -8.28
CA ASP A 39 -1.09 5.27 -9.30
C ASP A 39 -2.40 5.30 -10.12
N PRO A 40 -2.83 4.18 -10.75
CA PRO A 40 -4.11 4.17 -11.48
C PRO A 40 -5.34 4.20 -10.56
N LEU A 41 -5.23 3.77 -9.30
CA LEU A 41 -6.37 3.70 -8.37
C LEU A 41 -6.64 5.02 -7.64
N ALA A 42 -5.59 5.80 -7.33
CA ALA A 42 -5.71 7.04 -6.55
C ALA A 42 -6.70 8.07 -7.13
N PRO A 43 -6.82 8.28 -8.46
CA PRO A 43 -7.82 9.20 -9.02
C PRO A 43 -9.27 8.78 -8.76
N HIS A 44 -9.52 7.48 -8.57
CA HIS A 44 -10.85 6.94 -8.28
C HIS A 44 -11.13 6.80 -6.78
N MET A 45 -10.08 6.91 -5.96
CA MET A 45 -10.12 6.72 -4.52
C MET A 45 -9.34 7.85 -3.81
N PRO A 46 -9.72 9.12 -4.00
CA PRO A 46 -8.88 10.27 -3.65
C PRO A 46 -8.57 10.38 -2.16
N ASP A 47 -9.44 9.86 -1.30
CA ASP A 47 -9.28 9.87 0.16
C ASP A 47 -8.62 8.58 0.70
N THR A 48 -8.07 7.72 -0.15
CA THR A 48 -7.46 6.44 0.24
C THR A 48 -5.96 6.53 0.38
N VAL A 49 -5.43 6.12 1.52
CA VAL A 49 -4.01 5.81 1.70
C VAL A 49 -3.76 4.39 1.19
N PHE A 50 -2.67 4.19 0.46
CA PHE A 50 -2.26 2.85 -0.01
C PHE A 50 -0.98 2.43 0.71
N VAL A 51 -0.93 1.19 1.18
CA VAL A 51 0.23 0.62 1.88
C VAL A 51 0.53 -0.76 1.31
N ALA A 52 1.81 -1.10 1.16
CA ALA A 52 2.25 -2.44 0.78
C ALA A 52 3.42 -2.85 1.70
N PRO A 53 3.26 -3.88 2.56
CA PRO A 53 4.36 -4.44 3.33
C PRO A 53 5.12 -5.51 2.54
N ASP A 54 6.42 -5.64 2.82
CA ASP A 54 7.16 -6.85 2.48
C ASP A 54 6.75 -7.99 3.42
N ALA A 55 6.59 -9.19 2.87
CA ALA A 55 6.33 -10.39 3.65
C ALA A 55 7.48 -10.67 4.65
N PRO A 56 7.18 -11.30 5.80
CA PRO A 56 8.24 -11.75 6.70
C PRO A 56 9.08 -12.86 6.05
N GLU A 57 10.37 -12.86 6.36
CA GLU A 57 11.29 -14.00 6.17
C GLU A 57 10.72 -15.32 6.71
#